data_AF-A0A3D2IZ62-F1
#
_entry.id   AF-A0A3D2IZ62-F1
#
_cell.length_a   1.000
_cell.length_b   1.000
_cell.length_c   1.000
_cell.angle_alpha   90.00
_cell.angle_beta   90.00
_cell.angle_gamma   90.00
#
_symmetry.space_group_name_H-M   'P 1'
#
loop_
_entity.id
_entity.type
_entity.pdbx_description
1 polymer ?
#
loop_
_entity_poly.entity_id
_entity_poly.type
_entity_poly.pdbx_seq_one_letter_code
_entity_poly.pdbx_strand_id
1 'polypeptide(L)'
;MLLIGEDGANLINRSTPIAFIARGKYWVNNHAHVIDCINEDFLLYLCIHINAISLEAYITGSAQPKMNQAKMNSILIALPPLEEQKRIIAKVDELMLLCDQLEQQTEASIEAHATLVEVLLATLTDSADADELAQNWARVAEHFDSLFTTEQSIEALKKTVLQLAVMGKLVPQNPDDEPASVLLEKIAKEKEQLIEQGKIKKSKHLPQINATDKPSNLPFGWEWARLGDTGISATGNTPKTSEPRFFNGDIPFIGPGQITNNNEILLPEKTITEEGLEHSTEALANDILMVCIGGSIGKAAIVKFRMGFNQQINAIRPLIVNQTYLLYYVQTSEFYKRLIEESSGSATPIINRGKWDQLLVALPPLSEQKRIVAKVGELMAICDQLKEKLKQSQETQVQLTDALIDKALG
;
A
#
# COMPACT_ATOMS: atom_id res chain seq x y z
N MET A 1 -44.11 -3.78 -10.41
CA MET A 1 -43.77 -3.60 -11.85
C MET A 1 -42.36 -4.12 -12.10
N LEU A 2 -42.11 -4.67 -13.27
CA LEU A 2 -40.77 -5.07 -13.73
C LEU A 2 -40.17 -3.91 -14.54
N LEU A 3 -38.93 -3.53 -14.22
CA LEU A 3 -38.18 -2.53 -14.95
C LEU A 3 -37.06 -3.22 -15.74
N ILE A 4 -36.87 -2.81 -16.99
CA ILE A 4 -35.78 -3.30 -17.86
C ILE A 4 -35.06 -2.11 -18.45
N GLY A 5 -33.73 -2.04 -18.32
CA GLY A 5 -32.94 -0.96 -18.91
C GLY A 5 -33.12 -0.83 -20.43
N GLU A 6 -33.25 0.40 -20.94
CA GLU A 6 -33.43 0.70 -22.37
C GLU A 6 -32.11 0.96 -23.10
N ASP A 7 -31.10 1.50 -22.44
CA ASP A 7 -29.83 1.90 -23.06
C ASP A 7 -28.60 1.73 -22.15
N GLY A 8 -27.42 1.79 -22.77
CA GLY A 8 -26.13 1.75 -22.08
C GLY A 8 -25.34 0.47 -22.32
N ALA A 9 -24.04 0.54 -22.01
CA ALA A 9 -23.10 -0.56 -22.26
C ALA A 9 -23.46 -1.84 -21.48
N ASN A 10 -24.18 -1.72 -20.36
CA ASN A 10 -24.60 -2.87 -19.56
C ASN A 10 -25.56 -3.82 -20.30
N LEU A 11 -26.28 -3.34 -21.33
CA LEU A 11 -27.10 -4.19 -22.22
C LEU A 11 -26.29 -5.32 -22.87
N ILE A 12 -24.99 -5.08 -23.11
CA ILE A 12 -24.06 -6.03 -23.70
C ILE A 12 -23.16 -6.64 -22.62
N ASN A 13 -22.55 -5.80 -21.78
CA ASN A 13 -21.53 -6.24 -20.82
C ASN A 13 -22.09 -7.08 -19.66
N ARG A 14 -23.39 -6.94 -19.34
CA ARG A 14 -24.09 -7.70 -18.27
C ARG A 14 -23.38 -7.66 -16.91
N SER A 15 -22.64 -6.58 -16.63
CA SER A 15 -21.95 -6.37 -15.35
C SER A 15 -22.89 -6.24 -14.15
N THR A 16 -24.15 -5.88 -14.39
CA THR A 16 -25.22 -5.87 -13.38
C THR A 16 -26.53 -6.37 -13.99
N PRO A 17 -27.51 -6.81 -13.16
CA PRO A 17 -28.83 -7.18 -13.64
C PRO A 17 -29.49 -6.06 -14.46
N ILE A 18 -30.13 -6.43 -15.57
CA ILE A 18 -30.79 -5.48 -16.48
C ILE A 18 -32.28 -5.36 -16.16
N ALA A 19 -32.85 -6.43 -15.62
CA ALA A 19 -34.23 -6.54 -15.20
C ALA A 19 -34.31 -6.59 -13.67
N PHE A 20 -35.21 -5.79 -13.07
CA PHE A 20 -35.42 -5.77 -11.62
C PHE A 20 -36.87 -5.45 -11.25
N ILE A 21 -37.33 -6.05 -10.15
CA ILE A 21 -38.67 -5.83 -9.61
C ILE A 21 -38.69 -4.58 -8.73
N ALA A 22 -39.56 -3.63 -9.07
CA ALA A 22 -39.81 -2.43 -8.28
C ALA A 22 -41.13 -2.56 -7.50
N ARG A 23 -41.05 -2.39 -6.18
CA ARG A 23 -42.18 -2.47 -5.23
C ARG A 23 -42.43 -1.13 -4.54
N GLY A 24 -43.60 -0.53 -4.73
CA GLY A 24 -43.94 0.78 -4.18
C GLY A 24 -44.07 1.87 -5.24
N LYS A 25 -44.07 3.14 -4.81
CA LYS A 25 -44.19 4.30 -5.71
C LYS A 25 -42.81 4.71 -6.21
N TYR A 26 -42.63 4.70 -7.52
CA TYR A 26 -41.38 5.12 -8.17
C TYR A 26 -41.66 6.16 -9.25
N TRP A 27 -40.67 7.01 -9.48
CA TRP A 27 -40.58 7.82 -10.69
C TRP A 27 -39.60 7.14 -11.64
N VAL A 28 -40.09 6.63 -12.76
CA VAL A 28 -39.26 5.96 -13.78
C VAL A 28 -38.96 6.98 -14.87
N ASN A 29 -37.68 7.11 -15.25
CA ASN A 29 -37.27 7.97 -16.35
C ASN A 29 -37.48 7.27 -17.71
N ASN A 30 -37.16 7.96 -18.80
CA ASN A 30 -37.29 7.46 -20.18
C ASN A 30 -36.19 6.47 -20.61
N HIS A 31 -35.43 5.92 -19.66
CA HIS A 31 -34.32 4.98 -19.90
C HIS A 31 -34.64 3.57 -19.39
N ALA A 32 -35.90 3.28 -19.07
CA ALA A 32 -36.35 1.98 -18.64
C ALA A 32 -37.72 1.62 -19.25
N HIS A 33 -37.84 0.38 -19.70
CA HIS A 33 -39.11 -0.23 -20.03
C HIS A 33 -39.81 -0.65 -18.74
N VAL A 34 -41.11 -0.36 -18.67
CA VAL A 34 -41.96 -0.79 -17.56
C VAL A 34 -42.89 -1.88 -18.06
N ILE A 35 -42.78 -3.06 -17.45
CA ILE A 35 -43.70 -4.17 -17.67
C ILE A 35 -44.55 -4.32 -16.42
N ASP A 36 -45.87 -4.32 -16.62
CA ASP A 36 -46.84 -4.57 -15.57
C ASP A 36 -47.75 -5.71 -15.97
N CYS A 37 -48.18 -6.50 -14.99
CA CYS A 37 -49.10 -7.61 -15.26
C CYS A 37 -49.92 -7.97 -14.02
N ILE A 38 -50.95 -8.79 -14.23
CA ILE A 38 -51.92 -9.18 -13.20
C ILE A 38 -51.33 -10.19 -12.20
N ASN A 39 -50.26 -10.92 -12.56
CA ASN A 39 -49.67 -11.98 -11.75
C ASN A 39 -48.19 -11.71 -11.42
N GLU A 40 -47.90 -11.55 -10.14
CA GLU A 40 -46.55 -11.29 -9.64
C GLU A 40 -45.55 -12.41 -9.98
N ASP A 41 -45.95 -13.68 -9.90
CA ASP A 41 -45.08 -14.83 -10.21
C ASP A 41 -44.58 -14.75 -11.67
N PHE A 42 -45.45 -14.29 -12.58
CA PHE A 42 -45.06 -14.12 -13.98
C PHE A 42 -44.03 -12.99 -14.17
N LEU A 43 -44.14 -11.88 -13.42
CA LEU A 43 -43.13 -10.82 -13.46
C LEU A 43 -41.79 -11.30 -12.90
N LEU A 44 -41.81 -12.08 -11.83
CA LEU A 44 -40.60 -12.67 -11.23
C LEU A 44 -39.93 -13.64 -12.21
N TYR A 45 -40.71 -14.52 -12.83
CA TYR A 45 -40.19 -15.41 -13.87
C TYR A 45 -39.60 -14.64 -15.05
N LEU A 46 -40.31 -13.62 -15.54
CA LEU A 46 -39.84 -12.79 -16.65
C LEU A 46 -38.56 -12.03 -16.28
N CYS A 47 -38.44 -11.56 -15.04
CA CYS A 47 -37.22 -10.94 -14.52
C CYS A 47 -36.02 -11.89 -14.61
N ILE A 48 -36.19 -13.14 -14.15
CA ILE A 48 -35.17 -14.19 -14.23
C ILE A 48 -34.82 -14.49 -15.69
N HIS A 49 -35.82 -14.69 -16.55
CA HIS A 49 -35.62 -15.02 -17.97
C HIS A 49 -34.84 -13.93 -18.72
N ILE A 50 -35.22 -12.66 -18.54
CA ILE A 50 -34.53 -11.53 -19.19
C ILE A 50 -33.09 -11.37 -18.70
N ASN A 51 -32.82 -11.64 -17.43
CA ASN A 51 -31.45 -11.65 -16.89
C ASN A 51 -30.63 -12.90 -17.30
N ALA A 52 -31.28 -13.98 -17.74
CA ALA A 52 -30.60 -15.20 -18.19
C ALA A 52 -30.25 -15.21 -19.69
N ILE A 53 -31.06 -14.59 -20.56
CA ILE A 53 -30.85 -14.63 -22.03
C ILE A 53 -29.88 -13.56 -22.54
N SER A 54 -29.20 -13.83 -23.66
CA SER A 54 -28.47 -12.78 -24.39
C SER A 54 -29.45 -11.82 -25.07
N LEU A 55 -29.21 -10.51 -24.92
CA LEU A 55 -30.03 -9.45 -25.52
C LEU A 55 -29.43 -8.86 -26.81
N GLU A 56 -28.24 -9.32 -27.23
CA GLU A 56 -27.49 -8.71 -28.36
C GLU A 56 -28.31 -8.61 -29.65
N ALA A 57 -29.11 -9.63 -29.98
CA ALA A 57 -29.96 -9.64 -31.17
C ALA A 57 -31.09 -8.58 -31.16
N TYR A 58 -31.39 -8.02 -30.00
CA TYR A 58 -32.45 -7.04 -29.77
C TYR A 58 -31.90 -5.61 -29.56
N ILE A 59 -30.58 -5.46 -29.51
CA ILE A 59 -29.91 -4.18 -29.35
C ILE A 59 -29.67 -3.54 -30.72
N THR A 60 -29.78 -2.21 -30.74
CA THR A 60 -29.48 -1.35 -31.89
C THR A 60 -28.47 -0.28 -31.49
N GLY A 61 -27.68 0.21 -32.45
CA GLY A 61 -26.66 1.23 -32.22
C GLY A 61 -25.33 0.65 -31.75
N SER A 62 -24.25 0.96 -32.48
CA SER A 62 -22.90 0.45 -32.22
C SER A 62 -22.12 1.26 -31.17
N ALA A 63 -22.34 2.59 -31.09
CA ALA A 63 -21.65 3.47 -30.14
C ALA A 63 -22.40 3.62 -28.80
N GLN A 64 -23.73 3.56 -28.83
CA GLN A 64 -24.58 3.56 -27.63
C GLN A 64 -25.64 2.46 -27.80
N PRO A 65 -25.42 1.28 -27.19
CA PRO A 65 -26.38 0.19 -27.23
C PRO A 65 -27.75 0.64 -26.72
N LYS A 66 -28.78 0.35 -27.50
CA LYS A 66 -30.16 0.72 -27.19
C LYS A 66 -31.16 -0.36 -27.62
N MET A 67 -32.08 -0.70 -26.73
CA MET A 67 -33.19 -1.62 -26.96
C MET A 67 -34.51 -0.85 -26.92
N ASN A 68 -35.07 -0.49 -28.08
CA ASN A 68 -36.35 0.21 -28.13
C ASN A 68 -37.54 -0.72 -27.79
N GLN A 69 -38.72 -0.12 -27.58
CA GLN A 69 -39.93 -0.86 -27.21
C GLN A 69 -40.32 -1.95 -28.23
N ALA A 70 -40.16 -1.69 -29.53
CA ALA A 70 -40.48 -2.66 -30.57
C ALA A 70 -39.56 -3.91 -30.49
N LYS A 71 -38.27 -3.70 -30.19
CA LYS A 71 -37.31 -4.77 -29.97
C LYS A 71 -37.56 -5.52 -28.67
N MET A 72 -37.88 -4.82 -27.59
CA MET A 72 -38.27 -5.43 -26.31
C MET A 72 -39.49 -6.34 -26.48
N ASN A 73 -40.53 -5.89 -27.20
CA ASN A 73 -41.72 -6.68 -27.51
C ASN A 73 -41.47 -7.87 -28.45
N SER A 74 -40.31 -7.93 -29.12
CA SER A 74 -39.92 -9.03 -30.00
C SER A 74 -39.12 -10.14 -29.30
N ILE A 75 -38.77 -9.95 -28.03
CA ILE A 75 -38.03 -10.94 -27.23
C ILE A 75 -38.90 -12.19 -27.05
N LEU A 76 -38.37 -13.33 -27.46
CA LEU A 76 -39.02 -14.61 -27.25
C LEU A 76 -38.88 -15.05 -25.79
N ILE A 77 -40.01 -15.33 -25.15
CA ILE A 77 -40.07 -15.82 -23.77
C ILE A 77 -40.43 -17.29 -23.82
N ALA A 78 -39.57 -18.14 -23.25
CA ALA A 78 -39.93 -19.52 -22.98
C ALA A 78 -40.95 -19.49 -21.85
N LEU A 79 -42.19 -19.91 -22.08
CA LEU A 79 -43.24 -19.79 -21.08
C LEU A 79 -43.65 -21.16 -20.53
N PRO A 80 -43.09 -21.60 -19.38
CA PRO A 80 -43.46 -22.87 -18.78
C PRO A 80 -44.81 -22.76 -18.05
N PRO A 81 -45.46 -23.88 -17.68
CA PRO A 81 -46.66 -23.87 -16.85
C PRO A 81 -46.47 -23.10 -15.54
N LEU A 82 -47.54 -22.52 -14.98
CA LEU A 82 -47.44 -21.65 -13.80
C LEU A 82 -46.74 -22.32 -12.61
N GLU A 83 -47.02 -23.60 -12.35
CA GLU A 83 -46.37 -24.34 -11.26
C GLU A 83 -44.87 -24.56 -11.52
N GLU A 84 -44.46 -24.68 -12.78
CA GLU A 84 -43.04 -24.74 -13.13
C GLU A 84 -42.36 -23.37 -12.97
N GLN A 85 -43.03 -22.27 -13.34
CA GLN A 85 -42.51 -20.92 -13.07
C GLN A 85 -42.25 -20.72 -11.58
N LYS A 86 -43.19 -21.11 -10.72
CA LYS A 86 -43.03 -21.04 -9.26
C LYS A 86 -41.87 -21.90 -8.76
N ARG A 87 -41.69 -23.12 -9.29
CA ARG A 87 -40.55 -23.98 -8.96
C ARG A 87 -39.21 -23.34 -9.36
N ILE A 88 -39.14 -22.73 -10.54
CA ILE A 88 -37.95 -22.03 -11.03
C ILE A 88 -37.63 -20.84 -10.12
N ILE A 89 -38.62 -19.99 -9.82
CA ILE A 89 -38.46 -18.81 -8.95
C ILE A 89 -37.94 -19.26 -7.59
N ALA A 90 -38.62 -20.22 -6.95
CA ALA A 90 -38.21 -20.72 -5.64
C ALA A 90 -36.78 -21.28 -5.65
N LYS A 91 -36.38 -21.99 -6.72
CA LYS A 91 -35.03 -22.56 -6.80
C LYS A 91 -33.96 -21.51 -7.06
N VAL A 92 -34.25 -20.51 -7.91
CA VAL A 92 -33.34 -19.39 -8.15
C VAL A 92 -33.16 -18.57 -6.86
N ASP A 93 -34.24 -18.26 -6.15
CA ASP A 93 -34.18 -17.54 -4.87
C ASP A 93 -33.36 -18.32 -3.82
N GLU A 94 -33.56 -19.64 -3.73
CA GLU A 94 -32.77 -20.52 -2.85
C GLU A 94 -31.27 -20.49 -3.20
N LEU A 95 -30.93 -20.58 -4.49
CA LEU A 95 -29.54 -20.58 -4.95
C LEU A 95 -28.88 -19.21 -4.80
N MET A 96 -29.60 -18.12 -5.07
CA MET A 96 -29.09 -16.76 -4.87
C MET A 96 -28.84 -16.50 -3.39
N LEU A 97 -29.74 -16.93 -2.51
CA LEU A 97 -29.52 -16.85 -1.06
C LEU A 97 -28.29 -17.65 -0.63
N LEU A 98 -28.04 -18.82 -1.22
CA LEU A 98 -26.84 -19.59 -0.96
C LEU A 98 -25.57 -18.86 -1.46
N CYS A 99 -25.62 -18.25 -2.63
CA CYS A 99 -24.52 -17.42 -3.14
C CYS A 99 -24.22 -16.25 -2.19
N ASP A 100 -25.25 -15.50 -1.77
CA ASP A 100 -25.11 -14.39 -0.82
C ASP A 100 -24.45 -14.86 0.50
N GLN A 101 -24.87 -16.02 1.01
CA GLN A 101 -24.29 -16.62 2.21
C GLN A 101 -22.83 -17.03 2.02
N LEU A 102 -22.47 -17.61 0.88
CA LEU A 102 -21.10 -18.01 0.57
C LEU A 102 -20.18 -16.80 0.40
N GLU A 103 -20.66 -15.74 -0.25
CA GLU A 103 -19.93 -14.47 -0.39
C GLU A 103 -19.66 -13.87 1.00
N GLN A 104 -20.70 -13.78 1.84
CA GLN A 104 -20.58 -13.26 3.20
C GLN A 104 -19.61 -14.10 4.06
N GLN A 105 -19.69 -15.43 3.98
CA GLN A 105 -18.76 -16.32 4.71
C GLN A 105 -17.33 -16.16 4.23
N THR A 106 -17.12 -15.96 2.92
CA THR A 106 -15.80 -15.75 2.34
C THR A 106 -15.19 -14.44 2.81
N GLU A 107 -15.95 -13.35 2.76
CA GLU A 107 -15.50 -12.03 3.25
C GLU A 107 -15.15 -12.09 4.73
N ALA A 108 -16.02 -12.66 5.56
CA ALA A 108 -15.78 -12.84 6.99
C ALA A 108 -14.54 -13.71 7.27
N SER A 109 -14.32 -14.77 6.48
CA SER A 109 -13.14 -15.63 6.61
C SER A 109 -11.85 -14.88 6.26
N ILE A 110 -11.87 -14.03 5.23
CA ILE A 110 -10.71 -13.22 4.83
C ILE A 110 -10.37 -12.19 5.91
N GLU A 111 -11.38 -11.51 6.46
CA GLU A 111 -11.21 -10.53 7.53
C GLU A 111 -10.69 -11.18 8.82
N ALA A 112 -11.26 -12.32 9.21
CA ALA A 112 -10.81 -13.08 10.37
C ALA A 112 -9.36 -13.56 10.21
N HIS A 113 -9.00 -14.03 9.01
CA HIS A 113 -7.63 -14.44 8.68
C HIS A 113 -6.64 -13.27 8.79
N ALA A 114 -6.99 -12.12 8.19
CA ALA A 114 -6.15 -10.92 8.26
C ALA A 114 -5.92 -10.46 9.71
N THR A 115 -6.98 -10.46 10.53
CA THR A 115 -6.92 -10.13 11.95
C THR A 115 -6.03 -11.11 12.72
N LEU A 116 -6.17 -12.43 12.47
CA LEU A 116 -5.35 -13.45 13.10
C LEU A 116 -3.86 -13.25 12.79
N VAL A 117 -3.52 -13.02 11.52
CA VAL A 117 -2.13 -12.76 11.10
C VAL A 117 -1.59 -11.51 11.79
N GLU A 118 -2.34 -10.42 11.82
CA GLU A 118 -1.93 -9.17 12.47
C GLU A 118 -1.67 -9.36 13.96
N VAL A 119 -2.59 -10.02 14.68
CA VAL A 119 -2.46 -10.28 16.12
C VAL A 119 -1.25 -11.17 16.39
N LEU A 120 -1.05 -12.26 15.64
CA LEU A 120 0.10 -13.14 15.82
C LEU A 120 1.42 -12.42 15.55
N LEU A 121 1.49 -11.60 14.50
CA LEU A 121 2.67 -10.80 14.22
C LEU A 121 2.94 -9.74 15.30
N ALA A 122 1.89 -9.15 15.87
CA ALA A 122 2.00 -8.21 16.99
C ALA A 122 2.59 -8.88 18.25
N THR A 123 2.25 -10.15 18.52
CA THR A 123 2.86 -10.88 19.65
C THR A 123 4.39 -10.98 19.53
N LEU A 124 4.93 -11.02 18.31
CA LEU A 124 6.39 -11.01 18.09
C LEU A 124 6.99 -9.66 18.47
N THR A 125 6.36 -8.55 18.06
CA THR A 125 6.86 -7.21 18.38
C THR A 125 6.73 -6.91 19.87
N ASP A 126 5.69 -7.43 20.52
CA ASP A 126 5.38 -7.17 21.93
C ASP A 126 6.12 -8.09 22.91
N SER A 127 6.84 -9.10 22.41
CA SER A 127 7.59 -10.05 23.26
C SER A 127 8.58 -9.32 24.19
N ALA A 128 8.58 -9.61 25.48
CA ALA A 128 9.38 -8.90 26.47
C ALA A 128 10.88 -9.21 26.38
N ASP A 129 11.21 -10.45 26.02
CA ASP A 129 12.58 -10.94 25.93
C ASP A 129 12.78 -11.93 24.77
N ALA A 130 14.02 -12.42 24.62
CA ALA A 130 14.41 -13.32 23.54
C ALA A 130 13.76 -14.70 23.64
N ASP A 131 13.49 -15.19 24.86
CA ASP A 131 12.88 -16.50 25.08
C ASP A 131 11.39 -16.46 24.70
N GLU A 132 10.68 -15.42 25.12
CA GLU A 132 9.29 -15.18 24.71
C GLU A 132 9.17 -14.98 23.19
N LEU A 133 10.08 -14.21 22.59
CA LEU A 133 10.12 -14.02 21.14
C LEU A 133 10.32 -15.36 20.40
N ALA A 134 11.24 -16.20 20.88
CA ALA A 134 11.49 -17.50 20.28
C ALA A 134 10.26 -18.43 20.38
N GLN A 135 9.55 -18.40 21.51
CA GLN A 135 8.31 -19.18 21.69
C GLN A 135 7.18 -18.68 20.78
N ASN A 136 6.97 -17.36 20.70
CA ASN A 136 5.96 -16.78 19.83
C ASN A 136 6.28 -17.04 18.36
N TRP A 137 7.56 -16.94 17.96
CA TRP A 137 8.01 -17.31 16.62
C TRP A 137 7.76 -18.78 16.31
N ALA A 138 8.04 -19.70 17.25
CA ALA A 138 7.79 -21.13 17.04
C ALA A 138 6.30 -21.42 16.72
N ARG A 139 5.37 -20.72 17.40
CA ARG A 139 3.93 -20.83 17.12
C ARG A 139 3.57 -20.32 15.72
N VAL A 140 4.12 -19.17 15.32
CA VAL A 140 3.91 -18.62 13.96
C VAL A 140 4.49 -19.57 12.91
N ALA A 141 5.67 -20.13 13.16
CA ALA A 141 6.35 -21.05 12.27
C ALA A 141 5.59 -22.37 12.09
N GLU A 142 4.97 -22.90 13.15
CA GLU A 142 4.14 -24.12 13.08
C GLU A 142 2.95 -23.98 12.13
N HIS A 143 2.40 -22.77 12.02
CA HIS A 143 1.24 -22.45 11.18
C HIS A 143 1.59 -21.63 9.93
N PHE A 144 2.88 -21.53 9.58
CA PHE A 144 3.37 -20.63 8.54
C PHE A 144 2.63 -20.79 7.20
N ASP A 145 2.45 -22.03 6.76
CA ASP A 145 1.81 -22.36 5.48
C ASP A 145 0.33 -21.95 5.41
N SER A 146 -0.35 -21.86 6.57
CA SER A 146 -1.73 -21.40 6.65
C SER A 146 -1.85 -19.89 6.80
N LEU A 147 -0.90 -19.25 7.50
CA LEU A 147 -0.91 -17.83 7.81
C LEU A 147 -0.54 -16.96 6.61
N PHE A 148 0.48 -17.36 5.85
CA PHE A 148 1.09 -16.54 4.80
C PHE A 148 0.63 -16.95 3.39
N THR A 149 -0.68 -17.03 3.20
CA THR A 149 -1.35 -17.50 1.97
C THR A 149 -1.86 -16.37 1.07
N THR A 150 -1.68 -15.11 1.47
CA THR A 150 -2.13 -13.94 0.71
C THR A 150 -1.00 -12.92 0.55
N GLU A 151 -1.01 -12.11 -0.50
CA GLU A 151 -0.02 -11.03 -0.63
C GLU A 151 -0.02 -10.10 0.59
N GLN A 152 -1.20 -9.76 1.11
CA GLN A 152 -1.35 -8.89 2.29
C GLN A 152 -0.65 -9.48 3.53
N SER A 153 -0.80 -10.78 3.78
CA SER A 153 -0.14 -11.45 4.91
C SER A 153 1.39 -11.44 4.80
N ILE A 154 1.93 -11.57 3.57
CA ILE A 154 3.37 -11.49 3.31
C ILE A 154 3.87 -10.05 3.50
N GLU A 155 3.12 -9.05 3.04
CA GLU A 155 3.47 -7.64 3.28
C GLU A 155 3.43 -7.29 4.79
N ALA A 156 2.49 -7.85 5.54
CA ALA A 156 2.46 -7.72 7.00
C ALA A 156 3.71 -8.35 7.64
N LEU A 157 4.11 -9.55 7.21
CA LEU A 157 5.35 -10.19 7.66
C LEU A 157 6.59 -9.34 7.41
N LYS A 158 6.72 -8.76 6.20
CA LYS A 158 7.84 -7.85 5.86
C LYS A 158 7.91 -6.66 6.81
N LYS A 159 6.76 -6.02 7.12
CA LYS A 159 6.70 -4.92 8.08
C LYS A 159 7.13 -5.36 9.48
N THR A 160 6.70 -6.54 9.92
CA THR A 160 7.10 -7.09 11.22
C THR A 160 8.60 -7.38 11.28
N VAL A 161 9.20 -7.91 10.20
CA VAL A 161 10.66 -8.10 10.12
C VAL A 161 11.40 -6.77 10.29
N LEU A 162 10.96 -5.70 9.63
CA LEU A 162 11.56 -4.36 9.79
C LEU A 162 11.38 -3.84 11.21
N GLN A 163 10.21 -4.02 11.82
CA GLN A 163 9.94 -3.62 13.19
C GLN A 163 10.87 -4.36 14.19
N LEU A 164 11.00 -5.68 14.07
CA LEU A 164 11.91 -6.48 14.89
C LEU A 164 13.38 -6.07 14.69
N ALA A 165 13.78 -5.74 13.46
CA ALA A 165 15.12 -5.26 13.14
C ALA A 165 15.48 -3.99 13.91
N VAL A 166 14.56 -3.03 13.96
CA VAL A 166 14.82 -1.72 14.57
C VAL A 166 14.56 -1.69 16.08
N MET A 167 13.96 -2.74 16.62
CA MET A 167 13.86 -3.00 18.06
C MET A 167 15.07 -3.78 18.60
N GLY A 168 15.99 -4.21 17.73
CA GLY A 168 17.15 -5.03 18.07
C GLY A 168 16.80 -6.46 18.48
N LYS A 169 15.65 -6.96 18.00
CA LYS A 169 15.17 -8.32 18.25
C LYS A 169 15.52 -9.30 17.14
N LEU A 170 16.03 -8.82 16.01
CA LEU A 170 16.27 -9.64 14.82
C LEU A 170 17.64 -10.34 14.79
N VAL A 171 18.66 -9.72 15.40
CA VAL A 171 20.03 -10.26 15.45
C VAL A 171 20.57 -10.16 16.88
N PRO A 172 21.41 -11.11 17.33
CA PRO A 172 22.03 -11.02 18.65
C PRO A 172 22.95 -9.79 18.80
N GLN A 173 22.90 -9.15 19.97
CA GLN A 173 23.84 -8.11 20.35
C GLN A 173 25.24 -8.71 20.59
N ASN A 174 26.28 -7.94 20.24
CA ASN A 174 27.67 -8.31 20.52
C ASN A 174 28.27 -7.30 21.52
N PRO A 175 28.62 -7.71 22.75
CA PRO A 175 29.22 -6.82 23.75
C PRO A 175 30.55 -6.17 23.33
N ASP A 176 31.26 -6.79 22.38
CA ASP A 176 32.54 -6.30 21.86
C ASP A 176 32.37 -5.24 20.75
N ASP A 177 31.14 -5.00 20.28
CA ASP A 177 30.89 -3.96 19.29
C ASP A 177 31.07 -2.57 19.91
N GLU A 178 31.69 -1.66 19.16
CA GLU A 178 31.80 -0.25 19.57
C GLU A 178 30.39 0.36 19.73
N PRO A 179 30.04 0.88 20.93
CA PRO A 179 28.66 1.29 21.22
C PRO A 179 28.22 2.48 20.37
N ALA A 180 26.91 2.61 20.17
CA ALA A 180 26.31 3.66 19.36
C ALA A 180 26.61 5.08 19.88
N SER A 181 26.90 5.25 21.17
CA SER A 181 27.34 6.52 21.76
C SER A 181 28.63 7.02 21.11
N VAL A 182 29.61 6.14 20.89
CA VAL A 182 30.87 6.48 20.20
C VAL A 182 30.64 6.77 18.72
N LEU A 183 29.72 6.05 18.07
CA LEU A 183 29.30 6.35 16.70
C LEU A 183 28.73 7.78 16.60
N LEU A 184 27.85 8.18 17.52
CA LEU A 184 27.27 9.52 17.57
C LEU A 184 28.34 10.60 17.79
N GLU A 185 29.31 10.36 18.67
CA GLU A 185 30.45 11.28 18.85
C GLU A 185 31.27 11.45 17.57
N LYS A 186 31.53 10.36 16.83
CA LYS A 186 32.23 10.43 15.55
C LYS A 186 31.45 11.24 14.52
N ILE A 187 30.14 11.06 14.46
CA ILE A 187 29.26 11.82 13.55
C ILE A 187 29.28 13.31 13.92
N ALA A 188 29.22 13.65 15.21
CA ALA A 188 29.29 15.03 15.67
C ALA A 188 30.62 15.70 15.26
N LYS A 189 31.75 15.01 15.45
CA LYS A 189 33.07 15.49 15.02
C LYS A 189 33.16 15.68 13.51
N GLU A 190 32.65 14.73 12.73
CA GLU A 190 32.61 14.85 11.26
C GLU A 190 31.79 16.08 10.82
N LYS A 191 30.65 16.33 11.46
CA LYS A 191 29.85 17.55 11.19
C LYS A 191 30.60 18.82 11.52
N GLU A 192 31.29 18.88 12.66
CA GLU A 192 32.10 20.04 13.05
C GLU A 192 33.19 20.32 12.00
N GLN A 193 33.90 19.29 11.54
CA GLN A 193 34.90 19.43 10.49
C GLN A 193 34.30 19.94 9.17
N LEU A 194 33.13 19.45 8.77
CA LEU A 194 32.45 19.93 7.57
C LEU A 194 31.97 21.39 7.69
N ILE A 195 31.61 21.83 8.90
CA ILE A 195 31.27 23.23 9.20
C ILE A 195 32.53 24.10 9.10
N GLU A 196 33.64 23.68 9.69
CA GLU A 196 34.93 24.39 9.63
C GLU A 196 35.45 24.52 8.19
N GLN A 197 35.22 23.48 7.36
CA GLN A 197 35.53 23.49 5.92
C GLN A 197 34.55 24.32 5.08
N GLY A 198 33.48 24.87 5.68
CA GLY A 198 32.45 25.64 4.97
C GLY A 198 31.57 24.82 4.02
N LYS A 199 31.63 23.48 4.08
CA LYS A 199 30.84 22.57 3.23
C LYS A 199 29.38 22.48 3.67
N ILE A 200 29.12 22.68 4.97
CA ILE A 200 27.77 22.74 5.53
C ILE A 200 27.62 23.96 6.43
N LYS A 201 26.40 24.47 6.53
CA LYS A 201 26.07 25.57 7.45
C LYS A 201 25.87 25.03 8.86
N LYS A 202 26.27 25.81 9.86
CA LYS A 202 26.00 25.51 11.26
C LYS A 202 24.47 25.43 11.50
N SER A 203 23.99 24.26 11.90
CA SER A 203 22.59 24.04 12.28
C SER A 203 22.34 24.48 13.72
N LYS A 204 21.06 24.66 14.07
CA LYS A 204 20.66 24.83 15.48
C LYS A 204 20.89 23.51 16.21
N HIS A 205 21.33 23.58 17.47
CA HIS A 205 21.45 22.41 18.33
C HIS A 205 20.07 21.76 18.50
N LEU A 206 20.00 20.44 18.33
CA LEU A 206 18.75 19.70 18.55
C LEU A 206 18.49 19.54 20.06
N PRO A 207 17.23 19.46 20.50
CA PRO A 207 16.92 19.28 21.92
C PRO A 207 17.57 18.01 22.48
N GLN A 208 18.11 18.09 23.69
CA GLN A 208 18.58 16.90 24.41
C GLN A 208 17.42 15.90 24.58
N ILE A 209 17.73 14.62 24.50
CA ILE A 209 16.75 13.54 24.64
C ILE A 209 16.56 13.26 26.12
N ASN A 210 15.39 13.61 26.65
CA ASN A 210 15.06 13.38 28.05
C ASN A 210 14.54 11.95 28.25
N ALA A 211 14.53 11.47 29.50
CA ALA A 211 14.01 10.13 29.83
C ALA A 211 12.53 9.95 29.42
N THR A 212 11.73 11.02 29.47
CA THR A 212 10.33 11.04 29.02
C THR A 212 10.16 10.92 27.51
N ASP A 213 11.20 11.23 26.74
CA ASP A 213 11.14 11.19 25.28
C ASP A 213 11.41 9.78 24.75
N LYS A 214 11.96 8.87 25.59
CA LYS A 214 12.37 7.52 25.19
C LYS A 214 11.15 6.59 25.15
N PRO A 215 10.72 6.10 23.97
CA PRO A 215 9.53 5.26 23.84
C PRO A 215 9.66 3.91 24.56
N SER A 216 10.87 3.35 24.58
CA SER A 216 11.14 2.03 25.13
C SER A 216 12.60 1.88 25.54
N ASN A 217 12.86 0.81 26.30
CA ASN A 217 14.22 0.37 26.60
C ASN A 217 14.88 -0.16 25.32
N LEU A 218 16.13 0.26 25.10
CA LEU A 218 16.93 -0.21 23.99
C LEU A 218 17.82 -1.39 24.40
N PRO A 219 18.23 -2.23 23.45
CA PRO A 219 19.24 -3.25 23.68
C PRO A 219 20.58 -2.65 24.14
N PHE A 220 21.42 -3.50 24.72
CA PHE A 220 22.77 -3.11 25.13
C PHE A 220 23.57 -2.54 23.94
N GLY A 221 24.24 -1.40 24.16
CA GLY A 221 25.08 -0.74 23.16
C GLY A 221 24.33 0.15 22.17
N TRP A 222 23.00 0.18 22.21
CA TRP A 222 22.17 1.05 21.38
C TRP A 222 21.91 2.40 22.06
N GLU A 223 21.69 3.43 21.25
CA GLU A 223 21.36 4.78 21.73
C GLU A 223 20.15 5.35 21.00
N TRP A 224 19.35 6.14 21.73
CA TRP A 224 18.36 6.99 21.10
C TRP A 224 19.06 8.23 20.53
N ALA A 225 18.78 8.57 19.28
CA ALA A 225 19.29 9.75 18.61
C ALA A 225 18.15 10.51 17.91
N ARG A 226 18.34 11.80 17.66
CA ARG A 226 17.44 12.54 16.76
C ARG A 226 17.84 12.21 15.32
N LEU A 227 16.90 12.16 14.38
CA LEU A 227 17.17 11.85 12.98
C LEU A 227 18.23 12.80 12.40
N GLY A 228 18.16 14.08 12.75
CA GLY A 228 19.12 15.09 12.36
C GLY A 228 20.52 14.87 12.93
N ASP A 229 20.69 14.07 14.01
CA ASP A 229 22.01 13.71 14.54
C ASP A 229 22.72 12.69 13.65
N THR A 230 21.99 11.89 12.87
CA THR A 230 22.57 10.80 12.05
C THR A 230 23.29 11.26 10.77
N GLY A 231 23.03 12.49 10.34
CA GLY A 231 23.49 12.99 9.05
C GLY A 231 23.23 14.47 8.82
N ILE A 232 23.32 14.90 7.55
CA ILE A 232 23.06 16.28 7.13
C ILE A 232 21.69 16.33 6.46
N SER A 233 20.77 17.11 7.01
CA SER A 233 19.41 17.22 6.47
C SER A 233 19.19 18.44 5.59
N ALA A 234 18.33 18.30 4.59
CA ALA A 234 17.92 19.37 3.70
C ALA A 234 16.45 19.25 3.33
N THR A 235 15.80 20.38 3.04
CA THR A 235 14.47 20.40 2.40
C THR A 235 14.67 20.75 0.95
N GLY A 236 13.96 20.09 0.06
CA GLY A 236 14.08 20.36 -1.36
C GLY A 236 13.66 21.78 -1.73
N ASN A 237 14.13 22.22 -2.89
CA ASN A 237 13.80 23.53 -3.41
C ASN A 237 13.57 23.44 -4.91
N THR A 238 12.45 24.00 -5.38
CA THR A 238 12.12 24.02 -6.80
C THR A 238 12.70 25.29 -7.43
N PRO A 239 13.57 25.17 -8.45
CA PRO A 239 14.01 26.33 -9.23
C PRO A 239 12.81 27.08 -9.80
N LYS A 240 12.94 28.40 -10.01
CA LYS A 240 11.83 29.21 -10.52
C LYS A 240 11.37 28.68 -11.88
N THR A 241 10.14 28.14 -11.93
CA THR A 241 9.55 27.57 -13.15
C THR A 241 9.37 28.60 -14.27
N SER A 242 9.37 29.89 -13.94
CA SER A 242 9.35 30.99 -14.90
C SER A 242 10.67 31.22 -15.64
N GLU A 243 11.76 30.54 -15.24
CA GLU A 243 13.10 30.66 -15.84
C GLU A 243 13.44 29.38 -16.61
N PRO A 244 13.16 29.29 -17.93
CA PRO A 244 13.34 28.06 -18.69
C PRO A 244 14.78 27.53 -18.71
N ARG A 245 15.77 28.42 -18.54
CA ARG A 245 17.20 28.08 -18.50
C ARG A 245 17.59 27.12 -17.36
N PHE A 246 16.75 27.02 -16.32
CA PHE A 246 16.97 26.08 -15.22
C PHE A 246 16.53 24.65 -15.54
N PHE A 247 15.76 24.43 -16.61
CA PHE A 247 15.13 23.16 -16.93
C PHE A 247 15.66 22.56 -18.23
N ASN A 248 15.32 21.30 -18.48
CA ASN A 248 15.70 20.53 -19.66
C ASN A 248 17.22 20.31 -19.79
N GLY A 249 17.91 20.17 -18.66
CA GLY A 249 19.30 19.69 -18.60
C GLY A 249 19.40 18.19 -18.43
N ASP A 250 20.53 17.72 -17.90
CA ASP A 250 20.81 16.29 -17.71
C ASP A 250 20.61 15.81 -16.27
N ILE A 251 20.32 16.71 -15.32
CA ILE A 251 20.16 16.35 -13.90
C ILE A 251 18.69 16.03 -13.61
N PRO A 252 18.37 14.82 -13.13
CA PRO A 252 17.02 14.45 -12.72
C PRO A 252 16.47 15.39 -11.65
N PHE A 253 15.21 15.79 -11.78
CA PHE A 253 14.49 16.56 -10.76
C PHE A 253 13.18 15.85 -10.40
N ILE A 254 13.04 15.45 -9.13
CA ILE A 254 11.91 14.63 -8.68
C ILE A 254 11.00 15.35 -7.68
N GLY A 255 9.72 15.00 -7.72
CA GLY A 255 8.72 15.33 -6.71
C GLY A 255 8.21 14.07 -6.00
N PRO A 256 7.23 14.21 -5.09
CA PRO A 256 6.76 13.10 -4.27
C PRO A 256 6.09 11.98 -5.06
N GLY A 257 5.61 12.26 -6.28
CA GLY A 257 5.02 11.26 -7.18
C GLY A 257 6.03 10.23 -7.69
N GLN A 258 7.32 10.54 -7.69
CA GLN A 258 8.37 9.62 -8.15
C GLN A 258 8.91 8.72 -7.03
N ILE A 259 8.58 8.96 -5.76
CA ILE A 259 8.97 8.08 -4.66
C ILE A 259 7.84 7.07 -4.43
N THR A 260 8.14 5.79 -4.64
CA THR A 260 7.16 4.70 -4.53
C THR A 260 7.04 4.17 -3.09
N ASN A 261 6.04 3.32 -2.84
CA ASN A 261 5.91 2.59 -1.58
C ASN A 261 6.97 1.49 -1.42
N ASN A 262 7.61 1.08 -2.51
CA ASN A 262 8.63 0.02 -2.55
C ASN A 262 10.06 0.56 -2.48
N ASN A 263 10.22 1.80 -1.97
CA ASN A 263 11.51 2.47 -1.81
C ASN A 263 12.29 2.73 -3.09
N GLU A 264 11.58 2.78 -4.22
CA GLU A 264 12.16 3.11 -5.51
C GLU A 264 11.89 4.55 -5.90
N ILE A 265 12.85 5.14 -6.58
CA ILE A 265 12.72 6.42 -7.27
C ILE A 265 12.46 6.10 -8.75
N LEU A 266 11.27 6.49 -9.24
CA LEU A 266 10.89 6.36 -10.64
C LEU A 266 11.67 7.34 -11.52
N LEU A 267 11.57 7.13 -12.84
CA LEU A 267 12.12 8.06 -13.81
C LEU A 267 11.60 9.49 -13.56
N PRO A 268 12.47 10.50 -13.67
CA PRO A 268 12.08 11.88 -13.43
C PRO A 268 11.13 12.37 -14.53
N GLU A 269 10.10 13.11 -14.15
CA GLU A 269 9.24 13.82 -15.11
C GLU A 269 9.91 15.09 -15.66
N LYS A 270 10.91 15.61 -14.94
CA LYS A 270 11.61 16.85 -15.26
C LYS A 270 13.10 16.69 -15.04
N THR A 271 13.88 17.39 -15.83
CA THR A 271 15.31 17.56 -15.61
C THR A 271 15.66 19.02 -15.46
N ILE A 272 16.77 19.29 -14.77
CA ILE A 272 17.32 20.61 -14.53
C ILE A 272 18.76 20.71 -15.05
N THR A 273 19.19 21.92 -15.36
CA THR A 273 20.57 22.24 -15.72
C THR A 273 21.43 22.38 -14.46
N GLU A 274 22.76 22.46 -14.60
CA GLU A 274 23.66 22.79 -13.48
C GLU A 274 23.28 24.13 -12.85
N GLU A 275 22.95 25.14 -13.67
CA GLU A 275 22.46 26.43 -13.19
C GLU A 275 21.14 26.29 -12.44
N GLY A 276 20.23 25.41 -12.92
CA GLY A 276 19.01 25.08 -12.19
C GLY A 276 19.27 24.46 -10.83
N LEU A 277 20.28 23.59 -10.72
CA LEU A 277 20.66 22.93 -9.47
C LEU A 277 21.26 23.89 -8.44
N GLU A 278 22.00 24.93 -8.87
CA GLU A 278 22.46 26.01 -7.99
C GLU A 278 21.29 26.75 -7.29
N HIS A 279 20.11 26.71 -7.91
CA HIS A 279 18.85 27.23 -7.37
C HIS A 279 17.93 26.14 -6.81
N SER A 280 18.40 24.90 -6.66
CA SER A 280 17.67 23.77 -6.09
C SER A 280 18.37 23.22 -4.85
N THR A 281 18.01 22.01 -4.43
CA THR A 281 18.71 21.25 -3.41
C THR A 281 19.20 19.96 -4.04
N GLU A 282 20.49 19.69 -3.85
CA GLU A 282 21.16 18.53 -4.40
C GLU A 282 21.09 17.34 -3.44
N ALA A 283 20.66 16.19 -3.97
CA ALA A 283 20.85 14.89 -3.34
C ALA A 283 21.91 14.10 -4.10
N LEU A 284 22.74 13.36 -3.38
CA LEU A 284 23.80 12.51 -3.90
C LEU A 284 23.48 11.03 -3.64
N ALA A 285 24.24 10.14 -4.27
CA ALA A 285 24.10 8.71 -4.05
C ALA A 285 24.23 8.39 -2.55
N ASN A 286 23.36 7.50 -2.05
CA ASN A 286 23.19 7.10 -0.65
C ASN A 286 22.45 8.09 0.27
N ASP A 287 22.06 9.27 -0.22
CA ASP A 287 21.11 10.11 0.51
C ASP A 287 19.74 9.42 0.59
N ILE A 288 19.02 9.60 1.69
CA ILE A 288 17.63 9.13 1.83
C ILE A 288 16.71 10.31 1.60
N LEU A 289 15.76 10.16 0.69
CA LEU A 289 14.67 11.10 0.48
C LEU A 289 13.41 10.58 1.13
N MET A 290 12.66 11.46 1.79
CA MET A 290 11.35 11.16 2.36
C MET A 290 10.35 12.25 1.98
N VAL A 291 9.17 11.84 1.53
CA VAL A 291 8.03 12.73 1.33
C VAL A 291 7.51 13.19 2.70
N CYS A 292 7.39 14.49 2.89
CA CYS A 292 7.01 15.13 4.16
C CYS A 292 5.71 15.95 4.06
N ILE A 293 5.04 15.95 2.91
CA ILE A 293 3.86 16.78 2.63
C ILE A 293 2.80 15.97 1.86
N GLY A 294 1.56 16.03 2.33
CA GLY A 294 0.39 15.51 1.63
C GLY A 294 0.13 14.01 1.84
N GLY A 295 -0.76 13.44 1.03
CA GLY A 295 -1.23 12.04 1.20
C GLY A 295 -0.17 10.97 0.96
N SER A 296 1.00 11.33 0.43
CA SER A 296 2.15 10.43 0.25
C SER A 296 3.24 10.60 1.31
N ILE A 297 2.95 11.30 2.41
CA ILE A 297 3.87 11.45 3.54
C ILE A 297 4.42 10.09 4.00
N GLY A 298 5.71 10.03 4.32
CA GLY A 298 6.38 8.81 4.81
C GLY A 298 6.94 7.90 3.70
N LYS A 299 6.60 8.11 2.43
CA LYS A 299 7.30 7.40 1.34
C LYS A 299 8.77 7.82 1.31
N ALA A 300 9.67 6.84 1.31
CA ALA A 300 11.11 7.09 1.35
C ALA A 300 11.90 6.15 0.46
N ALA A 301 13.02 6.63 -0.07
CA ALA A 301 13.91 5.87 -0.96
C ALA A 301 15.36 6.35 -0.84
N ILE A 302 16.30 5.45 -1.17
CA ILE A 302 17.72 5.78 -1.29
C ILE A 302 18.02 6.28 -2.70
N VAL A 303 18.73 7.39 -2.78
CA VAL A 303 19.18 8.02 -4.01
C VAL A 303 20.31 7.19 -4.63
N LYS A 304 20.18 6.86 -5.92
CA LYS A 304 21.19 6.08 -6.67
C LYS A 304 22.21 6.95 -7.39
N PHE A 305 21.84 8.17 -7.77
CA PHE A 305 22.66 9.11 -8.52
C PHE A 305 22.25 10.54 -8.19
N ARG A 306 23.13 11.49 -8.52
CA ARG A 306 22.93 12.93 -8.29
C ARG A 306 21.61 13.42 -8.88
N MET A 307 20.81 14.14 -8.09
CA MET A 307 19.50 14.67 -8.51
C MET A 307 19.08 15.90 -7.70
N GLY A 308 18.17 16.70 -8.25
CA GLY A 308 17.43 17.72 -7.52
C GLY A 308 16.06 17.21 -7.05
N PHE A 309 15.47 17.85 -6.06
CA PHE A 309 14.16 17.46 -5.53
C PHE A 309 13.35 18.66 -5.01
N ASN A 310 12.02 18.50 -5.02
CA ASN A 310 11.09 19.57 -4.68
C ASN A 310 10.88 19.76 -3.16
N GLN A 311 10.19 20.84 -2.79
CA GLN A 311 9.94 21.26 -1.41
C GLN A 311 9.05 20.33 -0.58
N GLN A 312 8.46 19.30 -1.18
CA GLN A 312 7.64 18.32 -0.48
C GLN A 312 8.48 17.16 0.06
N ILE A 313 9.77 17.13 -0.25
CA ILE A 313 10.70 16.07 0.11
C ILE A 313 11.78 16.67 1.03
N ASN A 314 12.04 15.99 2.14
CA ASN A 314 13.26 16.19 2.92
C ASN A 314 14.29 15.11 2.56
N ALA A 315 15.56 15.48 2.63
CA ALA A 315 16.69 14.58 2.48
C ALA A 315 17.45 14.47 3.81
N ILE A 316 18.00 13.30 4.09
CA ILE A 316 19.07 13.09 5.07
C ILE A 316 20.23 12.42 4.34
N ARG A 317 21.41 13.03 4.40
CA ARG A 317 22.68 12.43 3.99
C ARG A 317 23.30 11.77 5.22
N PRO A 318 23.22 10.44 5.38
CA PRO A 318 23.89 9.77 6.48
C PRO A 318 25.39 10.00 6.39
N LEU A 319 26.05 10.21 7.52
CA LEU A 319 27.51 10.34 7.55
C LEU A 319 28.16 8.97 7.72
N ILE A 320 28.26 8.50 8.96
CA ILE A 320 28.89 7.21 9.28
C ILE A 320 27.82 6.10 9.38
N VAL A 321 26.56 6.47 9.64
CA VAL A 321 25.44 5.53 9.80
C VAL A 321 25.15 4.81 8.48
N ASN A 322 24.81 3.53 8.56
CA ASN A 322 24.38 2.76 7.40
C ASN A 322 23.04 3.30 6.84
N GLN A 323 23.05 3.74 5.58
CA GLN A 323 21.90 4.32 4.89
C GLN A 323 20.73 3.34 4.75
N THR A 324 21.00 2.05 4.53
CA THR A 324 19.96 1.02 4.40
C THR A 324 19.29 0.76 5.75
N TYR A 325 20.07 0.76 6.85
CA TYR A 325 19.50 0.66 8.19
C TYR A 325 18.56 1.84 8.50
N LEU A 326 18.98 3.07 8.19
CA LEU A 326 18.13 4.24 8.39
C LEU A 326 16.87 4.19 7.51
N LEU A 327 16.98 3.73 6.26
CA LEU A 327 15.81 3.51 5.41
C LEU A 327 14.84 2.53 6.06
N TYR A 328 15.31 1.36 6.54
CA TYR A 328 14.47 0.40 7.25
C TYR A 328 13.79 0.99 8.49
N TYR A 329 14.52 1.83 9.24
CA TYR A 329 13.97 2.49 10.41
C TYR A 329 12.81 3.43 10.07
N VAL A 330 12.99 4.29 9.06
CA VAL A 330 11.95 5.27 8.69
C VAL A 330 10.72 4.65 8.02
N GLN A 331 10.81 3.37 7.62
CA GLN A 331 9.68 2.59 7.08
C GLN A 331 8.80 1.93 8.14
N THR A 332 9.24 1.92 9.39
CA THR A 332 8.49 1.28 10.46
C THR A 332 7.21 2.03 10.79
N SER A 333 6.18 1.28 11.19
CA SER A 333 4.90 1.87 11.62
C SER A 333 5.09 2.83 12.80
N GLU A 334 6.02 2.51 13.70
CA GLU A 334 6.32 3.34 14.87
C GLU A 334 7.01 4.66 14.49
N PHE A 335 7.88 4.67 13.48
CA PHE A 335 8.41 5.94 12.96
C PHE A 335 7.33 6.74 12.24
N TYR A 336 6.51 6.07 11.42
CA TYR A 336 5.40 6.71 10.71
C TYR A 336 4.38 7.34 11.66
N LYS A 337 4.04 6.67 12.77
CA LYS A 337 3.16 7.21 13.81
C LYS A 337 3.71 8.51 14.38
N ARG A 338 4.98 8.52 14.80
CA ARG A 338 5.68 9.73 15.29
C ARG A 338 5.74 10.84 14.23
N LEU A 339 5.98 10.48 12.98
CA LEU A 339 5.98 11.42 11.83
C LEU A 339 4.62 12.12 11.70
N ILE A 340 3.52 11.38 11.83
CA ILE A 340 2.15 11.91 11.75
C ILE A 340 1.78 12.73 12.98
N GLU A 341 2.11 12.27 14.19
CA GLU A 341 1.87 13.00 15.45
C GLU A 341 2.57 14.36 15.47
N GLU A 342 3.78 14.45 14.90
CA GLU A 342 4.52 15.71 14.77
C GLU A 342 4.12 16.55 13.56
N SER A 343 3.37 15.98 12.61
CA SER A 343 2.89 16.70 11.45
C SER A 343 1.85 17.78 11.83
N SER A 344 1.67 18.73 10.94
CA SER A 344 0.75 19.85 11.09
C SER A 344 -0.15 19.98 9.86
N GLY A 345 -1.30 20.64 10.01
CA GLY A 345 -2.28 20.82 8.94
C GLY A 345 -3.46 19.86 9.07
N SER A 346 -4.68 20.41 9.11
CA SER A 346 -5.92 19.64 9.34
C SER A 346 -6.39 18.84 8.12
N ALA A 347 -6.14 19.33 6.90
CA ALA A 347 -6.56 18.68 5.65
C ALA A 347 -5.43 17.97 4.90
N THR A 348 -4.18 18.42 5.07
CA THR A 348 -2.99 17.77 4.48
C THR A 348 -1.88 17.75 5.51
N PRO A 349 -1.32 16.58 5.85
CA PRO A 349 -0.26 16.50 6.84
C PRO A 349 1.04 17.07 6.26
N ILE A 350 1.72 17.90 7.05
CA ILE A 350 2.96 18.59 6.70
C ILE A 350 3.91 18.53 7.88
N ILE A 351 5.10 17.98 7.68
CA ILE A 351 6.20 18.09 8.64
C ILE A 351 7.34 18.92 8.05
N ASN A 352 7.72 20.00 8.74
CA ASN A 352 8.87 20.80 8.35
C ASN A 352 10.18 20.12 8.78
N ARG A 353 11.31 20.47 8.15
CA ARG A 353 12.63 19.91 8.48
C ARG A 353 13.00 20.01 9.95
N GLY A 354 12.67 21.13 10.60
CA GLY A 354 13.01 21.34 12.00
C GLY A 354 12.37 20.30 12.93
N LYS A 355 11.10 19.95 12.70
CA LYS A 355 10.41 18.86 13.42
C LYS A 355 10.86 17.48 12.95
N TRP A 356 11.06 17.31 11.64
CA TRP A 356 11.52 16.06 11.06
C TRP A 356 12.90 15.63 11.61
N ASP A 357 13.83 16.57 11.72
CA ASP A 357 15.16 16.36 12.32
C ASP A 357 15.07 15.92 13.80
N GLN A 358 13.98 16.26 14.49
CA GLN A 358 13.76 15.93 15.90
C GLN A 358 13.12 14.54 16.10
N LEU A 359 12.67 13.87 15.05
CA LEU A 359 12.12 12.53 15.18
C LEU A 359 13.17 11.57 15.73
N LEU A 360 12.77 10.68 16.64
CA LEU A 360 13.70 9.77 17.30
C LEU A 360 13.97 8.52 16.45
N VAL A 361 15.24 8.15 16.40
CA VAL A 361 15.71 6.90 15.82
C VAL A 361 16.53 6.13 16.85
N ALA A 362 16.35 4.81 16.92
CA ALA A 362 17.21 3.94 17.69
C ALA A 362 18.42 3.60 16.83
N LEU A 363 19.63 3.82 17.35
CA LEU A 363 20.87 3.51 16.65
C LEU A 363 21.59 2.35 17.34
N PRO A 364 21.82 1.24 16.62
CA PRO A 364 22.73 0.18 17.04
C PRO A 364 24.19 0.62 16.82
N PRO A 365 25.14 -0.12 17.41
CA PRO A 365 26.53 -0.17 16.95
C PRO A 365 26.62 -0.31 15.42
N LEU A 366 27.62 0.33 14.79
CA LEU A 366 27.76 0.31 13.33
C LEU A 366 27.95 -1.12 12.77
N SER A 367 28.66 -1.98 13.51
CA SER A 367 28.80 -3.40 13.15
C SER A 367 27.46 -4.14 13.19
N GLU A 368 26.62 -3.86 14.18
CA GLU A 368 25.30 -4.43 14.30
C GLU A 368 24.35 -3.92 13.20
N GLN A 369 24.40 -2.63 12.84
CA GLN A 369 23.65 -2.10 11.68
C GLN A 369 23.90 -2.91 10.40
N LYS A 370 25.16 -3.28 10.14
CA LYS A 370 25.53 -4.10 8.97
C LYS A 370 24.95 -5.52 9.07
N ARG A 371 24.99 -6.14 10.25
CA ARG A 371 24.38 -7.46 10.49
C ARG A 371 22.87 -7.43 10.33
N ILE A 372 22.21 -6.40 10.85
CA ILE A 372 20.77 -6.16 10.66
C ILE A 372 20.44 -6.03 9.18
N VAL A 373 21.17 -5.19 8.44
CA VAL A 373 20.90 -4.97 7.01
C VAL A 373 21.07 -6.26 6.20
N ALA A 374 22.12 -7.03 6.46
CA ALA A 374 22.30 -8.33 5.83
C ALA A 374 21.12 -9.27 6.15
N LYS A 375 20.71 -9.35 7.41
CA LYS A 375 19.66 -10.28 7.84
C LYS A 375 18.28 -9.90 7.29
N VAL A 376 17.93 -8.62 7.31
CA VAL A 376 16.69 -8.13 6.69
C VAL A 376 16.72 -8.42 5.19
N GLY A 377 17.85 -8.19 4.51
CA GLY A 377 18.00 -8.51 3.09
C GLY A 377 17.72 -9.98 2.77
N GLU A 378 18.28 -10.91 3.56
CA GLU A 378 18.00 -12.35 3.44
C GLU A 378 16.50 -12.66 3.58
N LEU A 379 15.86 -12.12 4.62
CA LEU A 379 14.45 -12.40 4.92
C LEU A 379 13.50 -11.77 3.91
N MET A 380 13.81 -10.56 3.42
CA MET A 380 13.04 -9.90 2.36
C MET A 380 13.09 -10.69 1.06
N ALA A 381 14.26 -11.22 0.69
CA ALA A 381 14.40 -12.08 -0.48
C ALA A 381 13.56 -13.36 -0.37
N ILE A 382 13.47 -13.96 0.83
CA ILE A 382 12.60 -15.11 1.07
C ILE A 382 11.12 -14.70 0.94
N CYS A 383 10.72 -13.56 1.50
CA CYS A 383 9.34 -13.06 1.37
C CYS A 383 8.97 -12.79 -0.10
N ASP A 384 9.90 -12.25 -0.90
CA ASP A 384 9.68 -12.02 -2.33
C ASP A 384 9.52 -13.34 -3.10
N GLN A 385 10.33 -14.36 -2.78
CA GLN A 385 10.18 -15.70 -3.36
C GLN A 385 8.83 -16.35 -2.98
N LEU A 386 8.38 -16.18 -1.74
CA LEU A 386 7.07 -16.66 -1.30
C LEU A 386 5.93 -15.98 -2.06
N LYS A 387 6.02 -14.66 -2.22
CA LYS A 387 5.03 -13.88 -2.97
C LYS A 387 4.93 -14.32 -4.44
N GLU A 388 6.07 -14.53 -5.08
CA GLU A 388 6.13 -15.00 -6.46
C GLU A 388 5.53 -16.42 -6.62
N LYS A 389 5.86 -17.34 -5.72
CA LYS A 389 5.27 -18.70 -5.72
C LYS A 389 3.76 -18.67 -5.52
N LEU A 390 3.27 -17.80 -4.62
CA LEU A 390 1.84 -17.66 -4.36
C LEU A 390 1.11 -17.20 -5.63
N LYS A 391 1.66 -16.18 -6.31
CA LYS A 391 1.10 -15.68 -7.57
C LYS A 391 1.05 -16.76 -8.64
N GLN A 392 2.12 -17.52 -8.83
CA GLN A 392 2.17 -18.63 -9.80
C GLN A 392 1.12 -19.72 -9.48
N SER A 393 0.93 -20.03 -8.19
CA SER A 393 -0.09 -20.99 -7.76
C SER A 393 -1.50 -20.50 -8.08
N GLN A 394 -1.79 -19.22 -7.85
CA GLN A 394 -3.08 -18.60 -8.16
C GLN A 394 -3.36 -18.60 -9.67
N GLU A 395 -2.37 -18.21 -10.49
CA GLU A 395 -2.48 -18.24 -11.95
C GLU A 395 -2.77 -19.66 -12.48
N THR A 396 -2.09 -20.66 -11.92
CA THR A 396 -2.31 -22.07 -12.28
C THR A 396 -3.72 -22.54 -11.89
N GLN A 397 -4.22 -22.12 -10.73
CA GLN A 397 -5.56 -22.46 -10.28
C GLN A 397 -6.65 -21.87 -11.19
N VAL A 398 -6.48 -20.62 -11.64
CA VAL A 398 -7.39 -19.97 -12.60
C VAL A 398 -7.39 -20.74 -13.92
N GLN A 399 -6.21 -21.02 -14.50
CA GLN A 399 -6.10 -21.77 -15.75
C GLN A 399 -6.74 -23.17 -15.68
N LEU A 400 -6.56 -23.87 -14.55
CA LEU A 400 -7.20 -25.17 -14.35
C LEU A 400 -8.72 -25.06 -14.24
N THR A 401 -9.21 -24.02 -13.56
CA THR A 401 -10.65 -23.76 -13.42
C THR A 401 -11.28 -23.47 -14.79
N ASP A 402 -10.65 -22.60 -15.59
CA ASP A 402 -11.09 -22.30 -16.95
C ASP A 402 -11.13 -23.56 -17.83
N ALA A 403 -10.07 -24.37 -17.79
CA ALA A 403 -10.01 -25.62 -18.55
C ALA A 403 -11.08 -26.65 -18.12
N LEU A 404 -11.42 -26.69 -16.83
CA LEU A 404 -12.50 -27.56 -16.31
C LEU A 404 -13.87 -27.06 -16.74
N ILE A 405 -14.10 -25.75 -16.73
CA ILE A 405 -15.35 -25.12 -17.19
C ILE A 405 -15.54 -25.37 -18.70
N ASP A 406 -14.51 -25.13 -19.51
CA ASP A 406 -14.57 -25.36 -20.96
C ASP A 406 -14.92 -26.82 -21.29
N LYS A 407 -14.37 -27.78 -20.53
CA LYS A 407 -14.66 -29.20 -20.69
C LYS A 407 -16.03 -29.62 -20.15
N ALA A 408 -16.62 -28.85 -19.23
CA ALA A 408 -17.96 -29.12 -18.71
C ALA A 408 -19.06 -28.52 -19.60
N LEU A 409 -18.75 -27.46 -20.35
CA LEU A 409 -19.68 -26.76 -21.24
C LEU A 409 -19.58 -27.20 -22.72
N GLY A 410 -18.47 -27.84 -23.13
CA GLY A 410 -18.29 -28.49 -24.44
C GLY A 410 -18.56 -29.98 -24.40
#